data_AF-A0AA46SB26-F1
#
_entry.id   AF-A0AA46SB26-F1
#
_cell.length_a   1.000
_cell.length_b   1.000
_cell.length_c   1.000
_cell.angle_alpha   90.00
_cell.angle_beta   90.00
_cell.angle_gamma   90.00
#
_symmetry.space_group_name_H-M   'P 1'
#
loop_
_entity.id
_entity.type
_entity.pdbx_description
1 polymer ?
#
loop_
_entity_poly.entity_id
_entity_poly.type
_entity_poly.pdbx_seq_one_letter_code
_entity_poly.pdbx_strand_id
1 'polypeptide(L)'
;MSALPPHIIDALEELKDDEIEIASSNALKVRAWLYLLRFLSSFNYFYDKKNPYSSIEFSSQQASLFAFGIDDNNPENFLFFCQEADFWWLNEIQIEYVTFIENYLVIKFPPLDYENKNIKSDNKISIRSLTVSIPLSDMYIEYLSSKKDIFKNMVLGQVKKSSNGFNKLEIEHFSDRPIPVIHQKTAITKQHFKANTTRFL
;
A
#
# COMPACT_ATOMS: atom_id res chain seq x y z
N MET A 1 22.29 1.93 -5.24
CA MET A 1 21.61 0.64 -5.50
C MET A 1 20.75 0.33 -4.29
N SER A 2 19.44 0.52 -4.40
CA SER A 2 18.49 0.01 -3.41
C SER A 2 18.18 -1.44 -3.74
N ALA A 3 18.37 -2.31 -2.75
CA ALA A 3 18.00 -3.72 -2.82
C ALA A 3 16.67 -3.90 -2.08
N LEU A 4 15.80 -4.75 -2.60
CA LEU A 4 14.53 -5.05 -1.97
C LEU A 4 14.84 -5.67 -0.59
N PRO A 5 13.95 -5.52 0.39
CA PRO A 5 14.03 -6.33 1.60
C PRO A 5 14.24 -7.81 1.23
N PRO A 6 15.19 -8.55 1.84
CA PRO A 6 15.53 -9.91 1.41
C PRO A 6 14.33 -10.85 1.31
N HIS A 7 13.42 -10.82 2.28
CA HIS A 7 12.20 -11.65 2.25
C HIS A 7 11.20 -11.29 1.12
N ILE A 8 11.30 -10.10 0.53
CA ILE A 8 10.55 -9.75 -0.68
C ILE A 8 11.22 -10.35 -1.92
N ILE A 9 12.56 -10.41 -1.96
CA ILE A 9 13.31 -11.09 -3.02
C ILE A 9 12.98 -12.58 -2.97
N ASP A 10 13.07 -13.19 -1.79
CA ASP A 10 12.73 -14.60 -1.57
C ASP A 10 11.29 -14.89 -2.03
N ALA A 11 10.32 -14.03 -1.64
CA ALA A 11 8.94 -14.15 -2.08
C ALA A 11 8.76 -14.02 -3.61
N LEU A 12 9.51 -13.13 -4.27
CA LEU A 12 9.47 -12.97 -5.73
C LEU A 12 10.06 -14.18 -6.48
N GLU A 13 11.10 -14.80 -5.94
CA GLU A 13 11.70 -16.01 -6.52
C GLU A 13 10.76 -17.22 -6.39
N GLU A 14 9.98 -17.27 -5.31
CA GLU A 14 9.05 -18.37 -5.01
C GLU A 14 7.65 -18.19 -5.65
N LEU A 15 7.22 -16.96 -5.93
CA LEU A 15 5.93 -16.68 -6.58
C LEU A 15 6.03 -16.72 -8.12
N LYS A 16 5.66 -17.86 -8.72
CA LYS A 16 5.56 -18.02 -10.18
C LYS A 16 4.10 -17.98 -10.64
N ASP A 17 3.82 -17.20 -11.68
CA ASP A 17 2.46 -16.96 -12.20
C ASP A 17 1.71 -18.26 -12.52
N ASP A 18 2.39 -19.19 -13.20
CA ASP A 18 1.83 -20.47 -13.67
C ASP A 18 1.41 -21.40 -12.52
N GLU A 19 1.94 -21.20 -11.32
CA GLU A 19 1.71 -22.08 -10.17
C GLU A 19 0.60 -21.58 -9.23
N ILE A 20 0.19 -20.30 -9.36
CA ILE A 20 -0.84 -19.69 -8.50
C ILE A 20 -2.25 -20.12 -8.90
N GLU A 21 -2.50 -20.42 -10.19
CA GLU A 21 -3.84 -20.79 -10.71
C GLU A 21 -4.37 -22.11 -10.18
N ILE A 22 -3.48 -23.04 -9.85
CA ILE A 22 -3.85 -24.45 -9.71
C ILE A 22 -4.21 -24.81 -8.25
N ALA A 23 -3.91 -23.94 -7.27
CA ALA A 23 -3.78 -24.39 -5.87
C ALA A 23 -4.64 -23.67 -4.81
N SER A 24 -5.32 -22.55 -5.08
CA SER A 24 -5.84 -21.72 -3.98
C SER A 24 -7.15 -20.97 -4.24
N SER A 25 -8.06 -20.98 -3.26
CA SER A 25 -9.21 -20.06 -3.17
C SER A 25 -8.77 -18.59 -3.00
N ASN A 26 -7.51 -18.35 -2.62
CA ASN A 26 -6.91 -17.04 -2.46
C ASN A 26 -6.00 -16.66 -3.64
N ALA A 27 -6.09 -17.34 -4.79
CA ALA A 27 -5.24 -17.08 -5.95
C ALA A 27 -5.23 -15.60 -6.38
N LEU A 28 -6.38 -14.91 -6.30
CA LEU A 28 -6.47 -13.48 -6.60
C LEU A 28 -5.63 -12.62 -5.65
N LYS A 29 -5.74 -12.85 -4.33
CA LYS A 29 -4.93 -12.13 -3.33
C LYS A 29 -3.44 -12.40 -3.51
N VAL A 30 -3.05 -13.65 -3.80
CA VAL A 30 -1.65 -14.02 -4.04
C VAL A 30 -1.11 -13.35 -5.33
N ARG A 31 -1.92 -13.26 -6.38
CA ARG A 31 -1.58 -12.50 -7.61
C ARG A 31 -1.44 -11.00 -7.35
N ALA A 32 -2.33 -10.42 -6.55
CA ALA A 32 -2.26 -9.02 -6.18
C ALA A 32 -0.96 -8.73 -5.40
N TRP A 33 -0.57 -9.63 -4.48
CA TRP A 33 0.73 -9.58 -3.82
C TRP A 33 1.89 -9.68 -4.82
N LEU A 34 1.89 -10.67 -5.71
CA LEU A 34 2.93 -10.79 -6.73
C LEU A 34 3.04 -9.53 -7.59
N TYR A 35 1.91 -8.94 -7.99
CA TYR A 35 1.89 -7.67 -8.71
C TYR A 35 2.54 -6.55 -7.88
N LEU A 36 2.15 -6.38 -6.62
CA LEU A 36 2.76 -5.40 -5.71
C LEU A 36 4.28 -5.59 -5.62
N LEU A 37 4.75 -6.81 -5.37
CA LEU A 37 6.19 -7.05 -5.23
C LEU A 37 6.96 -6.75 -6.54
N ARG A 38 6.39 -7.10 -7.69
CA ARG A 38 6.96 -6.77 -9.01
C ARG A 38 6.95 -5.26 -9.27
N PHE A 39 5.84 -4.60 -8.95
CA PHE A 39 5.72 -3.15 -9.05
C PHE A 39 6.81 -2.46 -8.21
N LEU A 40 6.97 -2.86 -6.95
CA LEU A 40 8.03 -2.36 -6.07
C LEU A 40 9.43 -2.64 -6.63
N SER A 41 9.64 -3.81 -7.26
CA SER A 41 10.93 -4.17 -7.87
C SER A 41 11.27 -3.35 -9.13
N SER A 42 10.27 -2.79 -9.81
CA SER A 42 10.46 -2.11 -11.11
C SER A 42 10.99 -0.68 -11.01
N PHE A 43 11.14 -0.12 -9.81
CA PHE A 43 11.64 1.24 -9.62
C PHE A 43 12.74 1.36 -8.56
N ASN A 44 13.44 2.50 -8.55
CA ASN A 44 14.34 2.87 -7.48
C ASN A 44 13.56 3.36 -6.25
N TYR A 45 13.72 2.75 -5.09
CA TYR A 45 13.10 3.16 -3.82
C TYR A 45 14.16 3.35 -2.73
N PHE A 46 13.77 3.88 -1.58
CA PHE A 46 14.59 3.85 -0.37
C PHE A 46 14.13 2.75 0.57
N TYR A 47 15.09 1.95 1.04
CA TYR A 47 14.86 0.91 2.05
C TYR A 47 15.73 1.20 3.26
N ASP A 48 15.09 1.47 4.40
CA ASP A 48 15.81 1.63 5.67
C ASP A 48 16.13 0.27 6.28
N LYS A 49 17.39 -0.14 6.15
CA LYS A 49 17.91 -1.40 6.71
C LYS A 49 17.82 -1.47 8.24
N LYS A 50 17.60 -0.35 8.94
CA LYS A 50 17.41 -0.32 10.40
C LYS A 50 15.98 -0.69 10.81
N ASN A 51 15.05 -0.77 9.86
CA ASN A 51 13.68 -1.16 10.12
C ASN A 51 13.48 -2.67 9.80
N PRO A 52 13.17 -3.52 10.78
CA PRO A 52 12.94 -4.95 10.56
C PRO A 52 11.63 -5.24 9.81
N TYR A 53 10.77 -4.23 9.65
CA TYR A 53 9.52 -4.30 8.90
C TYR A 53 9.76 -3.63 7.56
N SER A 54 9.50 -4.32 6.44
CA SER A 54 9.72 -3.80 5.09
C SER A 54 9.06 -2.45 4.89
N SER A 55 9.82 -1.38 5.10
CA SER A 55 9.39 -0.01 4.92
C SER A 55 10.03 0.47 3.63
N ILE A 56 9.21 0.57 2.60
CA ILE A 56 9.62 1.04 1.28
C ILE A 56 9.08 2.45 1.11
N GLU A 57 9.97 3.38 0.84
CA GLU A 57 9.60 4.76 0.56
C GLU A 57 9.66 5.03 -0.94
N PHE A 58 8.58 5.59 -1.46
CA PHE A 58 8.48 6.02 -2.85
C PHE A 58 9.19 7.36 -3.05
N SER A 59 9.78 7.53 -4.23
CA SER A 59 10.24 8.83 -4.71
C SER A 59 9.05 9.72 -5.07
N SER A 60 9.28 11.04 -5.15
CA SER A 60 8.28 12.00 -5.61
C SER A 60 7.75 11.68 -7.03
N GLN A 61 8.59 11.10 -7.90
CA GLN A 61 8.16 10.66 -9.23
C GLN A 61 7.16 9.50 -9.15
N GLN A 62 7.39 8.51 -8.28
CA GLN A 62 6.46 7.40 -8.08
C GLN A 62 5.16 7.85 -7.41
N ALA A 63 5.23 8.80 -6.48
CA ALA A 63 4.05 9.36 -5.85
C ALA A 63 3.10 10.05 -6.87
N SER A 64 3.63 10.52 -8.01
CA SER A 64 2.81 11.10 -9.08
C SER A 64 1.86 10.11 -9.77
N LEU A 65 2.00 8.81 -9.51
CA LEU A 65 1.06 7.78 -9.96
C LEU A 65 -0.27 7.83 -9.19
N PHE A 66 -0.31 8.52 -8.06
CA PHE A 66 -1.45 8.61 -7.17
C PHE A 66 -1.98 10.04 -7.08
N ALA A 67 -3.26 10.17 -6.79
CA ALA A 67 -3.89 11.46 -6.50
C ALA A 67 -4.73 11.36 -5.22
N PHE A 68 -4.99 12.52 -4.62
CA PHE A 68 -5.68 12.60 -3.34
C PHE A 68 -6.88 13.55 -3.44
N GLY A 69 -7.91 13.30 -2.63
CA GLY A 69 -9.09 14.16 -2.53
C GLY A 69 -9.82 14.01 -1.20
N ILE A 70 -10.93 14.71 -1.06
CA ILE A 70 -11.90 14.55 0.04
C ILE A 70 -13.27 14.34 -0.57
N ASP A 71 -14.08 13.56 0.14
CA ASP A 71 -15.49 13.47 -0.13
C ASP A 71 -16.21 14.66 0.50
N ASP A 72 -16.67 15.61 -0.33
CA ASP A 72 -17.38 16.80 0.15
C ASP A 72 -18.68 16.45 0.90
N ASN A 73 -19.27 15.28 0.62
CA ASN A 73 -20.47 14.82 1.31
C ASN A 73 -20.14 14.12 2.63
N ASN A 74 -18.93 13.57 2.76
CA ASN A 74 -18.45 12.94 3.99
C ASN A 74 -17.00 13.37 4.28
N PRO A 75 -16.79 14.51 4.96
CA PRO A 75 -15.46 15.06 5.24
C PRO A 75 -14.56 14.16 6.09
N GLU A 76 -15.11 13.12 6.74
CA GLU A 76 -14.34 12.10 7.46
C GLU A 76 -13.67 11.08 6.52
N ASN A 77 -14.01 11.11 5.23
CA ASN A 77 -13.42 10.27 4.20
C ASN A 77 -12.34 11.02 3.42
N PHE A 78 -11.15 10.43 3.41
CA PHE A 78 -10.05 10.76 2.53
C PHE A 78 -10.12 9.90 1.26
N LEU A 79 -9.91 10.49 0.09
CA LEU A 79 -9.96 9.77 -1.19
C LEU A 79 -8.54 9.53 -1.70
N PHE A 80 -8.25 8.28 -2.07
CA PHE A 80 -6.98 7.86 -2.66
C PHE A 80 -7.20 7.27 -4.05
N PHE A 81 -6.71 7.97 -5.06
CA PHE A 81 -6.98 7.65 -6.46
C PHE A 81 -5.78 7.00 -7.14
N CYS A 82 -6.05 5.98 -7.94
CA CYS A 82 -5.04 5.22 -8.68
C CYS A 82 -5.60 4.65 -9.99
N GLN A 83 -4.72 4.22 -10.89
CA GLN A 83 -5.11 3.65 -12.19
C GLN A 83 -5.73 2.25 -12.01
N GLU A 84 -6.45 1.76 -13.02
CA GLU A 84 -7.18 0.48 -12.99
C GLU A 84 -6.35 -0.69 -12.45
N ALA A 85 -5.14 -0.89 -12.97
CA ALA A 85 -4.26 -1.97 -12.52
C ALA A 85 -3.90 -1.83 -11.03
N ASP A 86 -3.65 -0.60 -10.57
CA ASP A 86 -3.28 -0.33 -9.19
C ASP A 86 -4.45 -0.45 -8.22
N PHE A 87 -5.62 0.01 -8.65
CA PHE A 87 -6.85 -0.11 -7.91
C PHE A 87 -7.17 -1.58 -7.62
N TRP A 88 -7.08 -2.44 -8.65
CA TRP A 88 -7.37 -3.87 -8.51
C TRP A 88 -6.52 -4.52 -7.42
N TRP A 89 -5.18 -4.41 -7.47
CA TRP A 89 -4.34 -5.11 -6.49
C TRP A 89 -4.45 -4.50 -5.09
N LEU A 90 -4.61 -3.18 -4.96
CA LEU A 90 -4.82 -2.51 -3.68
C LEU A 90 -6.11 -3.01 -3.00
N ASN A 91 -7.18 -3.15 -3.80
CA ASN A 91 -8.47 -3.64 -3.32
C ASN A 91 -8.40 -5.13 -2.93
N GLU A 92 -7.73 -5.97 -3.72
CA GLU A 92 -7.61 -7.41 -3.46
C GLU A 92 -6.73 -7.75 -2.25
N ILE A 93 -5.64 -7.01 -2.01
CA ILE A 93 -4.77 -7.26 -0.85
C ILE A 93 -5.49 -6.96 0.47
N GLN A 94 -6.46 -6.04 0.46
CA GLN A 94 -7.18 -5.51 1.62
C GLN A 94 -6.23 -4.83 2.62
N ILE A 95 -5.94 -3.56 2.37
CA ILE A 95 -5.10 -2.71 3.22
C ILE A 95 -5.58 -2.77 4.68
N GLU A 96 -4.64 -2.97 5.61
CA GLU A 96 -4.94 -3.10 7.04
C GLU A 96 -5.35 -1.75 7.63
N TYR A 97 -4.54 -0.72 7.40
CA TYR A 97 -4.84 0.67 7.73
C TYR A 97 -3.91 1.62 6.97
N VAL A 98 -4.25 2.90 7.03
CA VAL A 98 -3.34 3.99 6.62
C VAL A 98 -3.11 4.99 7.76
N THR A 99 -2.00 5.72 7.70
CA THR A 99 -1.69 6.81 8.64
C THR A 99 -0.94 7.92 7.92
N PHE A 100 -1.07 9.15 8.41
CA PHE A 100 -0.26 10.28 7.96
C PHE A 100 0.88 10.52 8.94
N ILE A 101 2.10 10.59 8.43
CA ILE A 101 3.28 10.86 9.25
C ILE A 101 4.13 11.88 8.51
N GLU A 102 4.35 13.04 9.14
CA GLU A 102 4.97 14.19 8.50
C GLU A 102 4.29 14.48 7.15
N ASN A 103 5.03 14.36 6.04
CA ASN A 103 4.55 14.61 4.68
C ASN A 103 4.32 13.31 3.90
N TYR A 104 4.04 12.19 4.58
CA TYR A 104 3.82 10.89 3.95
C TYR A 104 2.44 10.34 4.27
N LEU A 105 1.80 9.74 3.27
CA LEU A 105 0.79 8.70 3.48
C LEU A 105 1.52 7.36 3.66
N VAL A 106 1.25 6.68 4.76
CA VAL A 106 1.85 5.38 5.08
C VAL A 106 0.76 4.32 5.02
N ILE A 107 0.93 3.36 4.12
CA ILE A 107 0.01 2.24 3.89
C ILE A 107 0.57 1.00 4.57
N LYS A 108 -0.20 0.39 5.47
CA LYS A 108 0.12 -0.89 6.08
C LYS A 108 -0.63 -2.02 5.38
N PHE A 109 0.11 -2.98 4.85
CA PHE A 109 -0.47 -4.20 4.29
C PHE A 109 -0.53 -5.32 5.34
N PRO A 110 -1.56 -6.19 5.26
CA PRO A 110 -1.63 -7.38 6.11
C PRO A 110 -0.46 -8.33 5.80
N PRO A 111 -0.15 -9.30 6.68
CA PRO A 111 0.83 -10.32 6.36
C PRO A 111 0.36 -11.19 5.18
N LEU A 112 1.31 -11.68 4.40
CA LEU A 112 1.11 -12.75 3.42
C LEU A 112 1.75 -14.02 3.96
N ASP A 113 0.92 -15.01 4.28
CA ASP A 113 1.37 -16.38 4.54
C ASP A 113 0.77 -17.29 3.45
N TYR A 114 1.62 -17.84 2.59
CA TYR A 114 1.24 -18.69 1.48
C TYR A 114 2.12 -19.93 1.41
N GLU A 115 1.48 -21.09 1.26
CA GLU A 115 2.15 -22.37 1.08
C GLU A 115 1.85 -22.89 -0.33
N ASN A 116 2.88 -22.94 -1.18
CA ASN A 116 2.74 -23.49 -2.52
C ASN A 116 2.83 -25.01 -2.47
N LYS A 117 1.69 -25.70 -2.64
CA LYS A 117 1.63 -27.17 -2.60
C LYS A 117 2.27 -27.86 -3.79
N ASN A 118 2.58 -27.13 -4.88
CA ASN A 118 3.15 -27.68 -6.11
C ASN A 118 4.69 -27.58 -6.14
N ILE A 119 5.29 -26.76 -5.29
CA ILE A 119 6.74 -26.75 -5.04
C ILE A 119 6.98 -27.71 -3.88
N LYS A 120 8.03 -28.55 -3.96
CA LYS A 120 8.35 -29.57 -2.94
C LYS A 120 8.38 -28.97 -1.52
N SER A 121 7.28 -29.22 -0.78
CA SER A 121 6.98 -29.18 0.67
C SER A 121 7.56 -28.13 1.63
N ASP A 122 8.61 -27.38 1.27
CA ASP A 122 9.36 -26.58 2.25
C ASP A 122 9.34 -25.07 1.94
N ASN A 123 8.84 -24.66 0.76
CA ASN A 123 8.76 -23.25 0.37
C ASN A 123 7.45 -22.62 0.86
N LYS A 124 7.50 -22.10 2.09
CA LYS A 124 6.46 -21.23 2.65
C LYS A 124 6.85 -19.78 2.43
N ILE A 125 6.08 -19.09 1.60
CA ILE A 125 6.22 -17.65 1.39
C ILE A 125 5.59 -16.95 2.59
N SER A 126 6.38 -16.20 3.34
CA SER A 126 5.91 -15.41 4.47
C SER A 126 6.44 -13.99 4.43
N ILE A 127 5.54 -13.02 4.18
CA ILE A 127 5.78 -11.60 4.36
C ILE A 127 5.06 -11.18 5.63
N ARG A 128 5.81 -11.09 6.73
CA ARG A 128 5.24 -10.77 8.06
C ARG A 128 4.68 -9.36 8.17
N SER A 129 5.21 -8.42 7.40
CA SER A 129 4.80 -7.03 7.40
C SER A 129 5.39 -6.28 6.21
N LEU A 130 4.56 -5.52 5.50
CA LEU A 130 4.97 -4.56 4.50
C LEU A 130 4.28 -3.22 4.74
N THR A 131 5.07 -2.16 4.72
CA THR A 131 4.61 -0.78 4.79
C THR A 131 5.17 -0.03 3.59
N VAL A 132 4.31 0.74 2.92
CA VAL A 132 4.72 1.62 1.82
C VAL A 132 4.44 3.07 2.21
N SER A 133 5.46 3.91 2.10
CA SER A 133 5.38 5.35 2.36
C SER A 133 5.35 6.10 1.03
N ILE A 134 4.28 6.87 0.82
CA ILE A 134 4.07 7.69 -0.37
C ILE A 134 4.26 9.16 0.03
N PRO A 135 5.28 9.86 -0.50
CA PRO A 135 5.44 11.29 -0.22
C PRO A 135 4.27 12.06 -0.82
N LEU A 136 3.71 12.97 -0.03
CA LEU A 136 2.69 13.91 -0.48
C LEU A 136 3.38 15.01 -1.29
N SER A 137 2.80 15.37 -2.44
CA SER A 137 3.29 16.55 -3.17
C SER A 137 2.92 17.83 -2.43
N ASP A 138 3.66 18.92 -2.68
CA ASP A 138 3.44 20.22 -2.02
C ASP A 138 1.98 20.69 -2.11
N MET A 139 1.32 20.42 -3.23
CA MET A 139 -0.10 20.75 -3.45
C MET A 139 -1.04 20.06 -2.46
N TYR A 140 -0.69 18.86 -1.98
CA TYR A 140 -1.50 18.10 -1.03
C TYR A 140 -1.05 18.31 0.41
N ILE A 141 0.19 18.70 0.67
CA ILE A 141 0.73 18.83 2.03
C ILE A 141 -0.09 19.83 2.86
N GLU A 142 -0.36 21.03 2.35
CA GLU A 142 -1.12 22.04 3.09
C GLU A 142 -2.55 21.55 3.37
N TYR A 143 -3.20 21.03 2.34
CA TYR A 143 -4.56 20.54 2.40
C TYR A 143 -4.71 19.37 3.39
N LEU A 144 -3.87 18.35 3.28
CA LEU A 144 -3.92 17.18 4.15
C LEU A 144 -3.45 17.54 5.56
N SER A 145 -2.46 18.41 5.73
CA SER A 145 -2.05 18.86 7.07
C SER A 145 -3.17 19.58 7.82
N SER A 146 -4.03 20.31 7.12
CA SER A 146 -5.17 21.02 7.73
C SER A 146 -6.34 20.11 8.13
N LYS A 147 -6.43 18.91 7.54
CA LYS A 147 -7.59 18.01 7.69
C LYS A 147 -7.24 16.58 8.12
N LYS A 148 -5.98 16.21 8.24
CA LYS A 148 -5.58 14.83 8.55
C LYS A 148 -6.15 14.30 9.86
N ASP A 149 -6.48 15.18 10.81
CA ASP A 149 -7.02 14.80 12.12
C ASP A 149 -8.54 14.53 12.10
N ILE A 150 -9.23 14.87 11.00
CA ILE A 150 -10.67 14.59 10.84
C ILE A 150 -10.93 13.28 10.07
N PHE A 151 -9.94 12.77 9.33
CA PHE A 151 -10.13 11.57 8.51
C PHE A 151 -10.22 10.32 9.37
N LYS A 152 -11.33 9.58 9.24
CA LYS A 152 -11.49 8.26 9.86
C LYS A 152 -11.28 7.14 8.87
N ASN A 153 -11.52 7.40 7.58
CA ASN A 153 -11.46 6.41 6.53
C ASN A 153 -10.71 6.94 5.31
N MET A 154 -10.04 6.02 4.61
CA MET A 154 -9.59 6.18 3.25
C MET A 154 -10.50 5.37 2.33
N VAL A 155 -10.92 5.95 1.21
CA VAL A 155 -11.67 5.26 0.16
C VAL A 155 -10.80 5.22 -1.09
N LEU A 156 -10.59 4.02 -1.65
CA LEU A 156 -9.88 3.88 -2.91
C LEU A 156 -10.80 4.28 -4.06
N GLY A 157 -10.29 5.06 -5.00
CA GLY A 157 -10.99 5.41 -6.23
C GLY A 157 -10.19 4.98 -7.46
N GLN A 158 -10.85 4.31 -8.39
CA GLN A 158 -10.31 4.00 -9.71
C GLN A 158 -10.48 5.20 -10.62
N VAL A 159 -9.37 5.72 -11.15
CA VAL A 159 -9.41 6.74 -12.20
C VAL A 159 -9.23 6.13 -13.58
N LYS A 160 -10.04 6.62 -14.52
CA LYS A 160 -9.92 6.34 -15.94
C LYS A 160 -9.56 7.61 -16.69
N LYS A 161 -8.81 7.44 -17.77
CA LYS A 161 -8.57 8.53 -18.73
C LYS A 161 -9.90 8.86 -19.41
N SER A 162 -10.37 10.10 -19.31
CA SER A 162 -11.61 10.52 -19.97
C SER A 162 -11.51 10.29 -21.48
N SER A 163 -12.58 9.75 -22.07
CA SER A 163 -12.71 9.56 -23.51
C SER A 163 -12.91 10.87 -24.27
N ASN A 164 -13.23 11.98 -23.57
CA ASN A 164 -13.73 13.22 -24.17
C ASN A 164 -12.72 14.40 -24.16
N GLY A 165 -11.42 14.11 -24.08
CA GLY A 165 -10.37 15.10 -24.33
C GLY A 165 -9.62 15.59 -23.09
N PHE A 166 -8.45 16.17 -23.36
CA PHE A 166 -7.31 16.46 -22.48
C PHE A 166 -7.63 16.77 -21.01
N ASN A 167 -6.95 16.03 -20.11
CA ASN A 167 -6.75 16.28 -18.68
C ASN A 167 -7.94 16.14 -17.72
N LYS A 168 -9.07 15.53 -18.13
CA LYS A 168 -10.07 15.08 -17.15
C LYS A 168 -9.82 13.62 -16.77
N LEU A 169 -9.53 13.39 -15.49
CA LEU A 169 -9.63 12.07 -14.87
C LEU A 169 -11.09 11.88 -14.45
N GLU A 170 -11.67 10.76 -14.84
CA GLU A 170 -13.02 10.37 -14.41
C GLU A 170 -12.89 9.26 -13.37
N ILE A 171 -13.69 9.35 -12.31
CA ILE A 171 -13.75 8.30 -11.29
C ILE A 171 -14.75 7.25 -11.77
N GLU A 172 -14.27 6.03 -11.99
CA GLU A 172 -15.08 4.94 -12.53
C GLU A 172 -15.71 4.11 -11.42
N HIS A 173 -14.95 3.85 -10.35
CA HIS A 173 -15.37 2.99 -9.26
C HIS A 173 -14.72 3.42 -7.94
N PHE A 174 -15.38 3.13 -6.82
CA PHE A 174 -14.83 3.27 -5.48
C PHE A 174 -14.80 1.89 -4.81
N SER A 175 -13.79 1.65 -3.97
CA SER A 175 -13.76 0.42 -3.17
C SER A 175 -14.99 0.34 -2.26
N ASP A 176 -15.62 -0.83 -2.20
CA ASP A 176 -16.79 -1.08 -1.35
C ASP A 176 -16.49 -0.94 0.15
N ARG A 177 -15.22 -1.10 0.54
CA ARG A 177 -14.80 -1.10 1.95
C ARG A 177 -13.94 0.12 2.26
N PRO A 178 -14.36 0.99 3.18
CA PRO A 178 -13.48 2.03 3.70
C PRO A 178 -12.31 1.40 4.47
N ILE A 179 -11.12 1.97 4.28
CA ILE A 179 -9.89 1.55 4.94
C ILE A 179 -9.67 2.47 6.14
N PRO A 180 -9.42 1.95 7.35
CA PRO A 180 -9.30 2.79 8.53
C PRO A 180 -8.07 3.69 8.48
N VAL A 181 -8.25 4.95 8.89
CA VAL A 181 -7.17 5.90 9.13
C VAL A 181 -6.83 5.88 10.62
N ILE A 182 -5.58 5.57 10.95
CA ILE A 182 -5.07 5.60 12.32
C ILE A 182 -4.24 6.86 12.49
N HIS A 183 -4.63 7.75 13.40
CA HIS A 183 -3.84 8.95 13.69
C HIS A 183 -2.67 8.61 14.61
N GLN A 184 -1.45 8.62 14.09
CA GLN A 184 -0.25 8.52 14.91
C GLN A 184 0.16 9.89 15.45
N LYS A 185 0.20 10.03 16.78
CA LYS A 185 0.56 11.28 17.48
C LYS A 185 2.07 11.54 17.59
N THR A 186 2.91 10.66 17.06
CA THR A 186 4.38 10.71 17.26
C THR A 186 5.09 10.40 15.96
N ALA A 187 6.12 11.19 15.64
CA ALA A 187 6.98 10.95 14.48
C ALA A 187 7.59 9.54 14.54
N ILE A 188 7.63 8.86 13.39
CA ILE A 188 8.25 7.54 13.13
C ILE A 188 9.61 7.42 13.84
N THR A 189 10.40 8.49 13.85
CA THR A 189 11.73 8.53 14.46
C THR A 189 11.80 8.24 15.96
N LYS A 190 10.69 8.34 16.72
CA LYS A 190 10.67 8.00 18.17
C LYS A 190 9.79 6.81 18.55
N GLN A 191 8.83 6.39 17.72
CA GLN A 191 7.95 5.26 18.07
C GLN A 191 8.44 3.89 17.58
N HIS A 192 9.30 3.82 16.56
CA HIS A 192 9.80 2.52 16.09
C HIS A 192 10.89 1.89 16.97
N PHE A 193 11.35 2.60 18.02
CA PHE A 193 12.16 2.01 19.08
C PHE A 193 11.35 1.31 20.19
N LYS A 194 10.02 1.51 20.27
CA LYS A 194 9.20 1.03 21.40
C LYS A 194 7.86 0.38 21.04
N ALA A 195 7.48 0.27 19.78
CA ALA A 195 6.24 -0.43 19.38
C ALA A 195 6.43 -1.96 19.32
N ASN A 196 6.77 -2.57 20.46
CA ASN A 196 6.58 -4.00 20.75
C ASN A 196 6.39 -4.26 22.25
N THR A 197 5.66 -3.38 22.95
CA THR A 197 5.15 -3.67 24.31
C THR A 197 3.73 -3.17 24.58
N THR A 198 2.92 -2.86 23.57
CA THR A 198 1.49 -2.62 23.82
C THR A 198 0.78 -3.97 23.94
N ARG A 199 0.87 -4.57 25.13
CA ARG A 199 -0.20 -5.45 25.62
C ARG A 199 -1.46 -4.59 25.68
N PHE A 200 -2.54 -5.11 25.12
CA PHE A 200 -3.87 -4.57 25.39
C PHE A 200 -4.13 -4.67 26.90
N LEU A 201 -4.45 -3.53 27.50
CA LEU A 201 -5.31 -3.41 28.68
C LEU A 201 -6.37 -2.37 28.32
#